data_AF-A0A927W1Q5-F1
#
_entry.id   AF-A0A927W1Q5-F1
#
_cell.length_a   1.000
_cell.length_b   1.000
_cell.length_c   1.000
_cell.angle_alpha   90.00
_cell.angle_beta   90.00
_cell.angle_gamma   90.00
#
_symmetry.space_group_name_H-M   'P 1'
#
loop_
_entity.id
_entity.type
_entity.pdbx_description
1 polymer ?
#
loop_
_entity_poly.entity_id
_entity_poly.type
_entity_poly.pdbx_seq_one_letter_code
_entity_poly.pdbx_strand_id
1 'polypeptide(L)'
;MSNIIIYATKSLTVTSKLINGNMNKPTITVGSDGIHNYISYLFFDISSIPSNASISSAELVLFKTNNFYNDCRKIFSIYPLCDYFSTYTTFNNRPEVDINIKKNFHPITSDVAITVDLTDFVVLWLQNKLSNRGIALLDRSNSILTQFGSSICKDRYLVPFLKVVINDECKCCKECNCCNKGEGTIRQVNVKGTVAENSKYVAIVNIGVTRSGTGHTDNYYITDEYNNLSNSSPLYVDKIYNMAIVPKENPGDIETVSFYGSYKE
;
A
#
# COMPACT_ATOMS: atom_id res chain seq x y z
N MET A 1 -8.43 -12.43 -10.44
CA MET A 1 -7.18 -11.91 -9.86
C MET A 1 -7.14 -10.42 -10.09
N SER A 2 -6.78 -9.63 -9.07
CA SER A 2 -6.67 -8.18 -9.17
C SER A 2 -5.20 -7.77 -9.37
N ASN A 3 -4.99 -6.76 -10.21
CA ASN A 3 -3.66 -6.22 -10.48
C ASN A 3 -3.48 -4.85 -9.81
N ILE A 4 -2.38 -4.66 -9.10
CA ILE A 4 -1.95 -3.37 -8.55
C ILE A 4 -0.64 -2.97 -9.22
N ILE A 5 -0.58 -1.75 -9.75
CA ILE A 5 0.63 -1.15 -10.30
C ILE A 5 1.18 -0.14 -9.30
N ILE A 6 2.42 -0.34 -8.87
CA ILE A 6 3.08 0.50 -7.87
C ILE A 6 4.34 1.09 -8.51
N TYR A 7 4.28 2.36 -8.88
CA TYR A 7 5.42 3.08 -9.44
C TYR A 7 6.51 3.31 -8.39
N ALA A 8 7.77 3.30 -8.82
CA ALA A 8 8.88 3.71 -7.98
C ALA A 8 8.69 5.19 -7.58
N THR A 9 8.65 5.46 -6.28
CA THR A 9 8.46 6.82 -5.77
C THR A 9 9.80 7.51 -5.52
N LYS A 10 10.89 6.76 -5.38
CA LYS A 10 12.27 7.28 -5.29
C LYS A 10 13.23 6.44 -6.11
N SER A 11 14.26 7.09 -6.63
CA SER A 11 15.37 6.46 -7.32
C SER A 11 16.64 7.27 -7.14
N LEU A 12 17.79 6.60 -7.16
CA LEU A 12 19.09 7.25 -7.02
C LEU A 12 20.21 6.36 -7.56
N THR A 13 21.21 6.92 -8.24
CA THR A 13 22.44 6.19 -8.54
C THR A 13 23.62 6.77 -7.78
N VAL A 14 24.43 5.92 -7.15
CA VAL A 14 25.74 6.30 -6.58
C VAL A 14 26.86 5.65 -7.38
N THR A 15 28.03 6.27 -7.40
CA THR A 15 29.17 5.77 -8.16
C THR A 15 30.51 6.09 -7.51
N SER A 16 31.48 5.20 -7.65
CA SER A 16 32.85 5.45 -7.19
C SER A 16 33.52 6.61 -7.93
N LYS A 17 32.98 7.05 -9.08
CA LYS A 17 33.43 8.26 -9.79
C LYS A 17 33.10 9.56 -9.03
N LEU A 18 32.02 9.54 -8.24
CA LEU A 18 31.51 10.69 -7.50
C LEU A 18 31.30 10.28 -6.05
N ILE A 19 32.41 10.13 -5.33
CA ILE A 19 32.47 9.50 -4.01
C ILE A 19 31.54 10.20 -2.99
N ASN A 20 31.51 11.54 -3.01
CA ASN A 20 30.75 12.37 -2.07
C ASN A 20 29.44 12.91 -2.65
N GLY A 21 28.96 12.34 -3.75
CA GLY A 21 27.72 12.77 -4.39
C GLY A 21 26.92 11.61 -4.94
N ASN A 22 25.88 11.95 -5.68
CA ASN A 22 25.00 10.99 -6.35
C ASN A 22 24.48 11.55 -7.67
N MET A 23 23.80 10.69 -8.41
CA MET A 23 23.10 11.03 -9.64
C MET A 23 21.62 10.79 -9.42
N ASN A 24 20.87 11.87 -9.23
CA ASN A 24 19.42 11.87 -9.28
C ASN A 24 18.99 12.45 -10.64
N LYS A 25 18.92 11.60 -11.66
CA LYS A 25 18.66 11.96 -13.07
C LYS A 25 17.44 11.21 -13.61
N PRO A 26 16.88 11.59 -14.78
CA PRO A 26 15.76 10.86 -15.43
C PRO A 26 16.04 9.39 -15.77
N THR A 27 17.30 8.96 -15.67
CA THR A 27 17.74 7.57 -15.84
C THR A 27 18.58 7.13 -14.65
N ILE A 28 18.41 5.88 -14.21
CA ILE A 28 19.34 5.22 -13.30
C ILE A 28 20.40 4.45 -14.09
N THR A 29 21.63 4.38 -13.57
CA THR A 29 22.75 3.67 -14.21
C THR A 29 23.26 2.57 -13.29
N VAL A 30 23.44 1.37 -13.83
CA VAL A 30 23.89 0.20 -13.07
C VAL A 30 25.04 -0.47 -13.81
N GLY A 31 26.03 -0.97 -13.08
CA GLY A 31 27.11 -1.76 -13.64
C GLY A 31 28.49 -1.15 -13.42
N SER A 32 29.39 -1.34 -14.39
CA SER A 32 30.74 -0.77 -14.36
C SER A 32 31.15 -0.27 -15.74
N ASP A 33 31.87 0.86 -15.79
CA ASP A 33 32.54 1.37 -17.00
C ASP A 33 33.96 0.80 -17.17
N GLY A 34 34.35 -0.17 -16.33
CA GLY A 34 35.70 -0.74 -16.26
C GLY A 34 36.61 -0.04 -15.24
N ILE A 35 36.25 1.16 -14.79
CA ILE A 35 37.03 1.95 -13.81
C ILE A 35 36.18 2.24 -12.57
N HIS A 36 34.91 2.60 -12.77
CA HIS A 36 33.98 3.02 -11.76
C HIS A 36 32.76 2.13 -11.73
N ASN A 37 32.26 1.88 -10.53
CA ASN A 37 31.07 1.07 -10.29
C ASN A 37 29.87 1.97 -10.05
N TYR A 38 28.71 1.49 -10.46
CA TYR A 38 27.44 2.22 -10.42
C TYR A 38 26.37 1.33 -9.79
N ILE A 39 25.78 1.82 -8.70
CA ILE A 39 24.74 1.13 -7.94
C ILE A 39 23.51 2.02 -7.97
N SER A 40 22.36 1.46 -8.34
CA SER A 40 21.10 2.20 -8.33
C SER A 40 20.14 1.67 -7.28
N TYR A 41 19.38 2.57 -6.69
CA TYR A 41 18.37 2.27 -5.69
C TYR A 41 16.99 2.64 -6.20
N LEU A 42 15.99 1.85 -5.83
CA LEU A 42 14.58 2.12 -6.09
C LEU A 42 13.79 1.91 -4.79
N PHE A 43 12.77 2.74 -4.57
CA PHE A 43 11.83 2.56 -3.47
C PHE A 43 10.39 2.54 -4.00
N PHE A 44 9.58 1.64 -3.45
CA PHE A 44 8.18 1.46 -3.81
C PHE A 44 7.33 1.58 -2.55
N ASP A 45 6.32 2.44 -2.59
CA ASP A 45 5.34 2.54 -1.52
C ASP A 45 4.26 1.45 -1.70
N ILE A 46 4.33 0.43 -0.86
CA ILE A 46 3.44 -0.74 -0.94
C ILE A 46 2.15 -0.57 -0.13
N SER A 47 1.88 0.61 0.44
CA SER A 47 0.67 0.87 1.25
C SER A 47 -0.65 0.65 0.49
N SER A 48 -0.59 0.68 -0.85
CA SER A 48 -1.74 0.34 -1.71
C SER A 48 -2.09 -1.15 -1.72
N ILE A 49 -1.20 -2.03 -1.25
CA ILE A 49 -1.46 -3.46 -1.11
C ILE A 49 -2.15 -3.70 0.24
N PRO A 50 -3.33 -4.35 0.27
CA PRO A 50 -3.97 -4.74 1.52
C PRO A 50 -3.05 -5.61 2.37
N SER A 51 -3.00 -5.36 3.69
CA SER A 51 -2.09 -6.06 4.61
C SER A 51 -2.32 -7.58 4.70
N ASN A 52 -3.53 -8.05 4.36
CA ASN A 52 -3.91 -9.46 4.31
C ASN A 52 -3.96 -10.03 2.88
N ALA A 53 -3.41 -9.32 1.88
CA ALA A 53 -3.43 -9.78 0.49
C ALA A 53 -2.61 -11.06 0.30
N SER A 54 -3.19 -12.04 -0.40
CA SER A 54 -2.45 -13.20 -0.90
C SER A 54 -1.82 -12.86 -2.25
N ILE A 55 -0.51 -12.60 -2.23
CA ILE A 55 0.25 -12.30 -3.45
C ILE A 55 0.38 -13.57 -4.30
N SER A 56 -0.11 -13.50 -5.54
CA SER A 56 0.08 -14.54 -6.55
C SER A 56 1.44 -14.38 -7.23
N SER A 57 1.77 -13.14 -7.62
CA SER A 57 3.06 -12.79 -8.18
C SER A 57 3.34 -11.31 -7.99
N ALA A 58 4.61 -10.95 -7.97
CA ALA A 58 5.04 -9.56 -8.06
C ALA A 58 6.24 -9.44 -9.01
N GLU A 59 6.12 -8.57 -10.00
CA GLU A 59 7.10 -8.39 -11.05
C GLU A 59 7.60 -6.95 -11.07
N LEU A 60 8.91 -6.75 -10.98
CA LEU A 60 9.53 -5.47 -11.26
C LEU A 60 9.70 -5.31 -12.77
N VAL A 61 9.20 -4.21 -13.31
CA VAL A 61 9.39 -3.82 -14.70
C VAL A 61 10.37 -2.64 -14.77
N LEU A 62 11.45 -2.80 -15.53
CA LEU A 62 12.47 -1.77 -15.76
C LEU A 62 12.56 -1.45 -17.26
N PHE A 63 12.30 -0.20 -17.63
CA PHE A 63 12.38 0.26 -19.01
C PHE A 63 13.80 0.64 -19.38
N LYS A 64 14.34 0.00 -20.43
CA LYS A 64 15.70 0.22 -20.91
C LYS A 64 15.78 1.52 -21.70
N THR A 65 16.87 2.25 -21.50
CA THR A 65 17.16 3.47 -22.27
C THR A 65 18.38 3.32 -23.18
N ASN A 66 19.07 2.18 -23.09
CA ASN A 66 20.21 1.83 -23.94
C ASN A 66 20.35 0.30 -24.10
N ASN A 67 21.40 -0.13 -24.80
CA ASN A 67 21.80 -1.53 -24.97
C ASN A 67 20.69 -2.44 -25.51
N PHE A 68 20.06 -2.07 -26.62
CA PHE A 68 18.99 -2.85 -27.28
C PHE A 68 19.56 -3.98 -28.15
N TYR A 69 20.20 -4.94 -27.50
CA TYR A 69 20.71 -6.18 -28.10
C TYR A 69 20.77 -7.27 -27.03
N ASN A 70 20.85 -8.54 -27.44
CA ASN A 70 20.84 -9.68 -26.52
C ASN A 70 22.26 -10.06 -26.06
N ASP A 71 22.50 -10.08 -24.74
CA ASP A 71 23.67 -10.72 -24.13
C ASP A 71 23.31 -11.34 -22.77
N CYS A 72 22.94 -12.61 -22.78
CA CYS A 72 22.54 -13.36 -21.58
C CYS A 72 23.71 -13.68 -20.64
N ARG A 73 24.96 -13.45 -21.04
CA ARG A 73 26.13 -13.68 -20.18
C ARG A 73 26.26 -12.61 -19.10
N LYS A 74 25.61 -11.46 -19.32
CA LYS A 74 25.58 -10.35 -18.36
C LYS A 74 24.46 -10.63 -17.35
N ILE A 75 24.83 -10.75 -16.08
CA ILE A 75 23.92 -11.07 -14.98
C ILE A 75 24.07 -10.02 -13.89
N PHE A 76 22.98 -9.31 -13.62
CA PHE A 76 22.91 -8.33 -12.55
C PHE A 76 22.04 -8.91 -11.44
N SER A 77 22.08 -8.28 -10.27
CA SER A 77 21.36 -8.74 -9.11
C SER A 77 20.58 -7.60 -8.45
N ILE A 78 19.42 -7.95 -7.92
CA ILE A 78 18.57 -7.11 -7.09
C ILE A 78 18.65 -7.64 -5.65
N TYR A 79 18.85 -6.74 -4.70
CA TYR A 79 18.87 -7.05 -3.26
C TYR A 79 17.96 -6.09 -2.50
N PRO A 80 17.29 -6.53 -1.43
CA PRO A 80 16.67 -5.64 -0.47
C PRO A 80 17.69 -4.77 0.25
N LEU A 81 17.28 -3.56 0.63
CA LEU A 81 18.11 -2.66 1.43
C LEU A 81 17.96 -2.90 2.94
N CYS A 82 19.09 -2.88 3.64
CA CYS A 82 19.15 -2.92 5.10
C CYS A 82 18.93 -1.53 5.73
N ASP A 83 19.04 -0.43 4.97
CA ASP A 83 18.77 0.93 5.45
C ASP A 83 18.14 1.79 4.34
N TYR A 84 17.52 2.91 4.71
CA TYR A 84 16.93 3.84 3.77
C TYR A 84 18.00 4.60 2.97
N PHE A 85 17.61 5.08 1.79
CA PHE A 85 18.41 6.02 1.00
C PHE A 85 17.67 7.35 0.83
N SER A 86 18.44 8.40 0.56
CA SER A 86 17.94 9.76 0.37
C SER A 86 18.80 10.53 -0.63
N THR A 87 18.46 11.80 -0.87
CA THR A 87 19.27 12.71 -1.68
C THR A 87 20.67 12.97 -1.12
N TYR A 88 20.95 12.56 0.12
CA TYR A 88 22.26 12.63 0.77
C TYR A 88 23.05 11.32 0.73
N THR A 89 22.48 10.27 0.14
CA THR A 89 23.20 9.01 -0.07
C THR A 89 24.26 9.21 -1.15
N THR A 90 25.47 8.74 -0.88
CA THR A 90 26.67 8.84 -1.71
C THR A 90 27.29 7.46 -1.85
N PHE A 91 28.42 7.34 -2.55
CA PHE A 91 29.10 6.05 -2.63
C PHE A 91 29.66 5.61 -1.27
N ASN A 92 30.12 6.55 -0.43
CA ASN A 92 30.74 6.24 0.86
C ASN A 92 29.77 5.86 1.98
N ASN A 93 28.58 6.47 2.00
CA ASN A 93 27.53 6.21 3.01
C ASN A 93 26.33 5.46 2.41
N ARG A 94 26.58 4.63 1.38
CA ARG A 94 25.53 3.84 0.74
C ARG A 94 24.90 2.85 1.72
N PRO A 95 23.58 2.58 1.64
CA PRO A 95 22.95 1.58 2.48
C PRO A 95 23.50 0.19 2.16
N GLU A 96 23.63 -0.64 3.19
CA GLU A 96 23.95 -2.05 3.02
C GLU A 96 22.77 -2.81 2.38
N VAL A 97 23.08 -3.95 1.77
CA VAL A 97 22.11 -4.85 1.14
C VAL A 97 22.03 -6.16 1.91
N ASP A 98 20.85 -6.77 1.97
CA ASP A 98 20.71 -8.12 2.50
C ASP A 98 21.22 -9.13 1.47
N ILE A 99 22.44 -9.63 1.67
CA ILE A 99 23.08 -10.54 0.73
C ILE A 99 22.45 -11.94 0.68
N ASN A 100 21.64 -12.31 1.68
CA ASN A 100 21.00 -13.62 1.76
C ASN A 100 19.79 -13.71 0.82
N ILE A 101 19.19 -12.55 0.48
CA ILE A 101 18.02 -12.44 -0.36
C ILE A 101 18.41 -11.72 -1.65
N LYS A 102 18.39 -12.43 -2.77
CA LYS A 102 18.72 -11.83 -4.08
C LYS A 102 17.92 -12.42 -5.23
N LYS A 103 17.71 -11.60 -6.26
CA LYS A 103 17.16 -12.03 -7.54
C LYS A 103 18.11 -11.62 -8.65
N ASN A 104 18.46 -12.58 -9.51
CA ASN A 104 19.32 -12.33 -10.66
C ASN A 104 18.47 -11.99 -11.88
N PHE A 105 18.99 -11.17 -12.77
CA PHE A 105 18.33 -10.82 -14.03
C PHE A 105 19.36 -10.50 -15.11
N HIS A 106 18.90 -10.55 -16.36
CA HIS A 106 19.72 -10.28 -17.55
C HIS A 106 19.36 -8.91 -18.12
N PRO A 107 20.16 -7.87 -17.89
CA PRO A 107 19.79 -6.51 -18.30
C PRO A 107 19.95 -6.24 -19.79
N ILE A 108 20.73 -7.05 -20.51
CA ILE A 108 21.09 -6.81 -21.91
C ILE A 108 20.21 -7.69 -22.79
N THR A 109 19.11 -7.10 -23.25
CA THR A 109 18.13 -7.73 -24.14
C THR A 109 17.74 -6.77 -25.27
N SER A 110 17.23 -7.27 -26.39
CA SER A 110 16.66 -6.45 -27.47
C SER A 110 15.35 -5.75 -27.09
N ASP A 111 14.70 -6.17 -26.00
CA ASP A 111 13.42 -5.66 -25.57
C ASP A 111 13.54 -4.24 -24.97
N VAL A 112 12.43 -3.52 -25.01
CA VAL A 112 12.31 -2.17 -24.45
C VAL A 112 12.24 -2.17 -22.92
N ALA A 113 11.86 -3.28 -22.32
CA ALA A 113 11.76 -3.44 -20.88
C ALA A 113 12.21 -4.84 -20.48
N ILE A 114 12.67 -4.95 -19.24
CA ILE A 114 12.93 -6.23 -18.59
C ILE A 114 11.98 -6.40 -17.42
N THR A 115 11.65 -7.66 -17.14
CA THR A 115 10.81 -8.03 -16.01
C THR A 115 11.58 -8.98 -15.09
N VAL A 116 11.49 -8.74 -13.78
CA VAL A 116 12.16 -9.55 -12.77
C VAL A 116 11.14 -9.96 -11.71
N ASP A 117 11.05 -11.26 -11.43
CA ASP A 117 10.18 -11.78 -10.37
C ASP A 117 10.73 -11.40 -8.97
N LEU A 118 9.97 -10.56 -8.27
CA LEU A 118 10.20 -10.11 -6.91
C LEU A 118 9.09 -10.57 -5.94
N THR A 119 8.35 -11.64 -6.28
CA THR A 119 7.24 -12.16 -5.47
C THR A 119 7.65 -12.35 -4.01
N ASP A 120 8.79 -13.02 -3.77
CA ASP A 120 9.29 -13.27 -2.40
C ASP A 120 9.58 -11.98 -1.63
N PHE A 121 10.07 -10.93 -2.30
CA PHE A 121 10.40 -9.66 -1.64
C PHE A 121 9.12 -9.00 -1.14
N VAL A 122 8.10 -8.91 -2.00
CA VAL A 122 6.81 -8.30 -1.67
C VAL A 122 6.10 -9.10 -0.58
N VAL A 123 6.14 -10.43 -0.64
CA VAL A 123 5.58 -11.30 0.42
C VAL A 123 6.27 -11.04 1.76
N LEU A 124 7.61 -10.99 1.79
CA LEU A 124 8.35 -10.73 3.02
C LEU A 124 8.10 -9.32 3.58
N TRP A 125 7.94 -8.32 2.70
CA TRP A 125 7.55 -6.95 3.11
C TRP A 125 6.18 -6.91 3.77
N LEU A 126 5.17 -7.57 3.19
CA LEU A 126 3.81 -7.61 3.77
C LEU A 126 3.75 -8.38 5.08
N GLN A 127 4.54 -9.45 5.21
CA GLN A 127 4.64 -10.23 6.44
C GLN A 127 5.49 -9.55 7.53
N ASN A 128 6.03 -8.35 7.28
CA ASN A 128 6.97 -7.65 8.15
C ASN A 128 8.21 -8.47 8.53
N LYS A 129 8.55 -9.50 7.73
CA LYS A 129 9.79 -10.30 7.89
C LYS A 129 11.00 -9.61 7.28
N LEU A 130 10.75 -8.67 6.38
CA LEU A 130 11.74 -7.81 5.76
C LEU A 130 11.17 -6.40 5.76
N SER A 131 11.92 -5.42 6.27
CA SER A 131 11.46 -4.02 6.18
C SER A 131 11.53 -3.54 4.73
N ASN A 132 10.46 -2.91 4.24
CA ASN A 132 10.48 -2.26 2.93
C ASN A 132 11.28 -0.95 3.02
N ARG A 133 12.59 -1.03 2.77
CA ARG A 133 13.51 0.14 2.67
C ARG A 133 13.93 0.43 1.24
N GLY A 134 13.38 -0.31 0.27
CA GLY A 134 13.74 -0.27 -1.14
C GLY A 134 14.65 -1.43 -1.55
N ILE A 135 15.12 -1.36 -2.80
CA ILE A 135 16.00 -2.35 -3.43
C ILE A 135 17.22 -1.68 -4.04
N ALA A 136 18.32 -2.42 -4.12
CA ALA A 136 19.51 -2.06 -4.86
C ALA A 136 19.65 -2.93 -6.11
N LEU A 137 20.00 -2.30 -7.24
CA LEU A 137 20.41 -2.95 -8.47
C LEU A 137 21.93 -2.82 -8.59
N LEU A 138 22.61 -3.95 -8.74
CA LEU A 138 24.07 -3.98 -8.84
C LEU A 138 24.57 -5.09 -9.77
N ASP A 139 25.69 -4.82 -10.43
CA ASP A 139 26.52 -5.80 -11.11
C ASP A 139 27.66 -6.21 -10.19
N ARG A 140 27.86 -7.50 -9.96
CA ARG A 140 29.04 -8.02 -9.23
C ARG A 140 30.18 -8.46 -10.16
N SER A 141 29.91 -8.56 -11.45
CA SER A 141 30.87 -9.00 -12.47
C SER A 141 31.66 -7.85 -13.11
N ASN A 142 31.34 -6.60 -12.76
CA ASN A 142 31.95 -5.37 -13.30
C ASN A 142 32.09 -5.39 -14.83
N SER A 143 31.03 -5.81 -15.51
CA SER A 143 31.17 -6.34 -16.87
C SER A 143 30.61 -5.44 -17.97
N ILE A 144 29.69 -4.53 -17.62
CA ILE A 144 29.06 -3.56 -18.56
C ILE A 144 28.27 -2.49 -17.79
N LEU A 145 28.06 -1.32 -18.41
CA LEU A 145 27.05 -0.34 -17.96
C LEU A 145 25.72 -0.54 -18.68
N THR A 146 24.62 -0.40 -17.93
CA THR A 146 23.27 -0.33 -18.48
C THR A 146 22.45 0.76 -17.81
N GLN A 147 21.41 1.23 -18.49
CA GLN A 147 20.55 2.31 -18.02
C GLN A 147 19.07 1.97 -18.14
N PHE A 148 18.33 2.43 -17.13
CA PHE A 148 16.87 2.33 -17.10
C PHE A 148 16.27 3.69 -16.79
N GLY A 149 14.98 3.87 -17.10
CA GLY A 149 14.23 5.03 -16.62
C GLY A 149 14.21 5.10 -15.09
N SER A 150 14.07 6.30 -14.54
CA SER A 150 14.08 6.56 -13.10
C SER A 150 12.71 7.01 -12.57
N SER A 151 12.57 7.13 -11.25
CA SER A 151 11.34 7.63 -10.61
C SER A 151 11.03 9.10 -10.94
N ILE A 152 12.02 9.86 -11.42
CA ILE A 152 11.87 11.27 -11.80
C ILE A 152 11.82 11.46 -13.31
N CYS A 153 11.67 10.38 -14.08
CA CYS A 153 11.53 10.48 -15.53
C CYS A 153 10.27 11.28 -15.88
N LYS A 154 10.40 12.23 -16.82
CA LYS A 154 9.26 13.04 -17.28
C LYS A 154 8.27 12.19 -18.07
N ASP A 155 8.79 11.23 -18.83
CA ASP A 155 7.97 10.24 -19.50
C ASP A 155 7.57 9.16 -18.48
N ARG A 156 6.29 9.18 -18.09
CA ARG A 156 5.75 8.25 -17.09
C ARG A 156 5.78 6.80 -17.58
N TYR A 157 5.84 6.56 -18.89
CA TYR A 157 5.95 5.21 -19.45
C TYR A 157 7.33 4.58 -19.24
N LEU A 158 8.32 5.37 -18.84
CA LEU A 158 9.67 4.88 -18.54
C LEU A 158 9.93 4.73 -17.03
N VAL A 159 8.97 5.13 -16.18
CA VAL A 159 9.11 5.02 -14.72
C VAL A 159 9.01 3.55 -14.30
N PRO A 160 10.01 2.99 -13.59
CA PRO A 160 9.94 1.64 -13.05
C PRO A 160 8.71 1.41 -12.18
N PHE A 161 8.13 0.22 -12.24
CA PHE A 161 7.00 -0.15 -11.39
C PHE A 161 7.03 -1.63 -10.97
N LEU A 162 6.39 -1.93 -9.85
CA LEU A 162 5.98 -3.27 -9.47
C LEU A 162 4.57 -3.54 -10.01
N LYS A 163 4.41 -4.64 -10.75
CA LYS A 163 3.12 -5.22 -11.09
C LYS A 163 2.85 -6.35 -10.10
N VAL A 164 1.90 -6.12 -9.21
CA VAL A 164 1.52 -7.08 -8.18
C VAL A 164 0.19 -7.71 -8.55
N VAL A 165 0.18 -9.03 -8.68
CA VAL A 165 -1.04 -9.81 -8.91
C VAL A 165 -1.47 -10.41 -7.58
N ILE A 166 -2.69 -10.09 -7.17
CA ILE A 166 -3.29 -10.62 -5.95
C ILE A 166 -4.28 -11.70 -6.37
N ASN A 167 -4.24 -12.83 -5.67
CA ASN A 167 -5.26 -13.85 -5.82
C ASN A 167 -6.60 -13.26 -5.37
N ASP A 168 -7.62 -13.28 -6.24
CA ASP A 168 -8.98 -12.81 -5.87
C ASP A 168 -9.72 -13.79 -4.95
N GLU A 169 -9.00 -14.71 -4.32
CA GLU A 169 -9.55 -15.71 -3.46
C GLU A 169 -8.95 -15.52 -2.07
N CYS A 170 -9.82 -15.22 -1.10
CA CYS A 170 -9.66 -15.83 0.22
C CYS A 170 -9.38 -17.33 -0.03
N LYS A 171 -8.14 -17.77 0.15
CA LYS A 171 -7.81 -19.19 0.37
C LYS A 171 -8.25 -19.64 1.78
N CYS A 172 -9.37 -19.13 2.24
CA CYS A 172 -10.07 -19.52 3.45
C CYS A 172 -11.48 -19.98 3.03
N CYS A 173 -11.56 -21.00 2.17
CA CYS A 173 -12.81 -21.63 1.78
C CYS A 173 -12.52 -23.14 1.68
N LYS A 174 -12.83 -23.97 2.69
CA LYS A 174 -14.20 -24.46 2.91
C LYS A 174 -14.57 -24.74 4.39
N GLU A 175 -13.63 -24.62 5.33
CA GLU A 175 -13.88 -25.04 6.73
C GLU A 175 -13.84 -23.91 7.77
N CYS A 176 -13.34 -22.72 7.42
CA CYS A 176 -13.32 -21.59 8.35
C CYS A 176 -14.20 -20.46 7.85
N ASN A 177 -15.24 -20.14 8.63
CA ASN A 177 -16.26 -19.11 8.38
C ASN A 177 -15.72 -17.67 8.55
N CYS A 178 -14.44 -17.42 8.26
CA CYS A 178 -13.75 -16.17 8.55
C CYS A 178 -13.66 -15.21 7.35
N CYS A 179 -14.15 -15.60 6.17
CA CYS A 179 -14.33 -14.72 5.01
C CYS A 179 -15.81 -14.59 4.61
N ASN A 180 -16.71 -14.46 5.59
CA ASN A 180 -17.93 -13.71 5.27
C ASN A 180 -17.47 -12.28 4.97
N LYS A 181 -17.33 -11.96 3.68
CA LYS A 181 -17.64 -10.59 3.23
C LYS A 181 -19.09 -10.40 3.64
N GLY A 182 -19.29 -9.97 4.89
CA GLY A 182 -20.62 -9.86 5.46
C GLY A 182 -21.44 -9.06 4.49
N GLU A 183 -22.50 -9.64 3.95
CA GLU A 183 -23.52 -8.84 3.29
C GLU A 183 -23.90 -7.72 4.26
N GLY A 184 -24.12 -6.52 3.75
CA GLY A 184 -24.61 -5.42 4.57
C GLY A 184 -26.12 -5.38 4.54
N THR A 185 -26.73 -4.99 5.65
CA THR A 185 -28.13 -4.55 5.69
C THR A 185 -28.19 -3.08 6.06
N ILE A 186 -29.27 -2.42 5.67
CA ILE A 186 -29.59 -1.07 6.15
C ILE A 186 -30.72 -1.18 7.17
N ARG A 187 -30.55 -0.54 8.32
CA ARG A 187 -31.61 -0.32 9.32
C ARG A 187 -32.00 1.14 9.35
N GLN A 188 -33.30 1.37 9.44
CA GLN A 188 -33.86 2.71 9.57
C GLN A 188 -34.26 2.95 11.01
N VAL A 189 -33.70 3.97 11.63
CA VAL A 189 -34.05 4.40 12.99
C VAL A 189 -34.69 5.78 12.91
N ASN A 190 -35.95 5.89 13.31
CA ASN A 190 -36.61 7.18 13.44
C ASN A 190 -36.36 7.74 14.85
N VAL A 191 -35.71 8.91 14.92
CA VAL A 191 -35.52 9.67 16.14
C VAL A 191 -36.49 10.84 16.17
N LYS A 192 -37.30 10.86 17.23
CA LYS A 192 -38.20 11.97 17.55
C LYS A 192 -37.86 12.58 18.88
N GLY A 193 -37.90 13.90 18.97
CA GLY A 193 -37.61 14.61 20.22
C GLY A 193 -37.73 16.11 20.09
N THR A 194 -37.41 16.80 21.18
CA THR A 194 -37.43 18.25 21.25
C THR A 194 -36.14 18.74 21.86
N VAL A 195 -35.47 19.69 21.20
CA VAL A 195 -34.27 20.36 21.70
C VAL A 195 -34.67 21.74 22.23
N ALA A 196 -34.23 22.07 23.43
CA ALA A 196 -34.57 23.33 24.09
C ALA A 196 -34.15 24.54 23.24
N GLU A 197 -34.84 25.67 23.42
CA GLU A 197 -34.44 26.96 22.85
C GLU A 197 -33.03 27.37 23.28
N ASN A 198 -32.35 28.17 22.46
CA ASN A 198 -31.00 28.70 22.73
C ASN A 198 -29.98 27.63 23.14
N SER A 199 -30.13 26.40 22.63
CA SER A 199 -29.30 25.26 23.05
C SER A 199 -28.83 24.43 21.87
N LYS A 200 -27.87 23.55 22.14
CA LYS A 200 -27.32 22.60 21.18
C LYS A 200 -27.28 21.23 21.82
N TYR A 201 -27.75 20.21 21.11
CA TYR A 201 -27.77 18.84 21.59
C TYR A 201 -26.97 17.93 20.64
N VAL A 202 -26.01 17.20 21.20
CA VAL A 202 -25.24 16.19 20.46
C VAL A 202 -25.86 14.83 20.74
N ALA A 203 -26.30 14.15 19.70
CA ALA A 203 -26.95 12.85 19.76
C ALA A 203 -26.05 11.73 19.22
N ILE A 204 -26.15 10.56 19.82
CA ILE A 204 -25.57 9.31 19.35
C ILE A 204 -26.70 8.28 19.27
N VAL A 205 -26.99 7.80 18.06
CA VAL A 205 -27.91 6.68 17.84
C VAL A 205 -27.06 5.44 17.67
N ASN A 206 -27.26 4.43 18.51
CA ASN A 206 -26.53 3.17 18.48
C ASN A 206 -27.48 2.00 18.23
N ILE A 207 -27.09 1.09 17.35
CA ILE A 207 -27.69 -0.24 17.19
C ILE A 207 -26.67 -1.26 17.68
N GLY A 208 -26.97 -1.91 18.80
CA GLY A 208 -26.21 -3.06 19.30
C GLY A 208 -26.79 -4.36 18.75
N VAL A 209 -26.00 -5.13 18.00
CA VAL A 209 -26.39 -6.44 17.48
C VAL A 209 -25.69 -7.52 18.30
N THR A 210 -26.43 -8.19 19.17
CA THR A 210 -25.91 -9.30 19.97
C THR A 210 -26.00 -10.59 19.17
N ARG A 211 -24.84 -11.17 18.86
CA ARG A 211 -24.71 -12.32 17.96
C ARG A 211 -25.14 -13.61 18.61
N SER A 212 -26.05 -14.31 17.93
CA SER A 212 -26.45 -15.67 18.26
C SER A 212 -25.26 -16.61 18.17
N GLY A 213 -25.04 -17.39 19.23
CA GLY A 213 -23.95 -18.35 19.33
C GLY A 213 -22.68 -17.84 20.02
N THR A 214 -22.34 -16.55 19.93
CA THR A 214 -21.17 -15.99 20.65
C THR A 214 -21.55 -15.11 21.84
N GLY A 215 -22.74 -14.49 21.82
CA GLY A 215 -23.15 -13.50 22.81
C GLY A 215 -22.39 -12.18 22.72
N HIS A 216 -21.52 -12.00 21.71
CA HIS A 216 -20.82 -10.75 21.47
C HIS A 216 -21.77 -9.69 20.89
N THR A 217 -21.64 -8.43 21.32
CA THR A 217 -22.45 -7.32 20.79
C THR A 217 -21.62 -6.40 19.92
N ASP A 218 -21.93 -6.38 18.62
CA ASP A 218 -21.40 -5.40 17.68
C ASP A 218 -22.19 -4.10 17.79
N ASN A 219 -21.52 -2.94 17.85
CA ASN A 219 -22.18 -1.64 17.98
C ASN A 219 -21.98 -0.82 16.71
N TYR A 220 -23.09 -0.37 16.13
CA TYR A 220 -23.13 0.48 14.94
C TYR A 220 -23.75 1.81 15.36
N TYR A 221 -23.05 2.92 15.18
CA TYR A 221 -23.55 4.21 15.65
C TYR A 221 -23.39 5.33 14.63
N ILE A 222 -24.29 6.30 14.71
CA ILE A 222 -24.23 7.58 14.01
C ILE A 222 -24.35 8.71 15.04
N THR A 223 -23.59 9.78 14.82
CA THR A 223 -23.64 10.98 15.64
C THR A 223 -24.28 12.10 14.84
N ASP A 224 -25.14 12.89 15.49
CA ASP A 224 -25.72 14.10 14.88
C ASP A 224 -25.73 15.25 15.89
N GLU A 225 -25.77 16.48 15.38
CA GLU A 225 -25.86 17.70 16.19
C GLU A 225 -27.13 18.47 15.81
N TYR A 226 -28.02 18.62 16.78
CA TYR A 226 -29.20 19.45 16.65
C TYR A 226 -28.89 20.84 17.22
N ASN A 227 -28.73 21.82 16.34
CA ASN A 227 -28.42 23.19 16.70
C ASN A 227 -29.69 24.04 16.78
N ASN A 228 -30.01 24.52 17.99
CA ASN A 228 -31.13 25.43 18.25
C ASN A 228 -30.69 26.74 18.92
N LEU A 229 -29.43 27.15 18.73
CA LEU A 229 -28.85 28.32 19.40
C LEU A 229 -29.48 29.66 18.99
N SER A 230 -30.04 29.75 17.78
CA SER A 230 -30.57 31.00 17.23
C SER A 230 -32.09 31.13 17.32
N ASN A 231 -32.78 30.16 17.90
CA ASN A 231 -34.24 30.18 18.01
C ASN A 231 -34.67 30.32 19.47
N SER A 232 -35.61 31.22 19.71
CA SER A 232 -36.33 31.39 20.98
C SER A 232 -37.56 30.47 21.08
N SER A 233 -37.49 29.30 20.44
CA SER A 233 -38.53 28.28 20.52
C SER A 233 -37.90 26.89 20.43
N PRO A 234 -38.49 25.86 21.05
CA PRO A 234 -37.95 24.51 20.99
C PRO A 234 -37.93 23.95 19.56
N LEU A 235 -36.86 23.25 19.19
CA LEU A 235 -36.71 22.59 17.90
C LEU A 235 -37.29 21.18 17.98
N TYR A 236 -38.34 20.92 17.21
CA TYR A 236 -38.89 19.56 17.03
C TYR A 236 -38.05 18.77 16.03
N VAL A 237 -37.65 17.57 16.42
CA VAL A 237 -36.88 16.62 15.62
C VAL A 237 -37.78 15.44 15.25
N ASP A 238 -37.83 15.11 13.96
CA ASP A 238 -38.37 13.86 13.40
C ASP A 238 -37.46 13.48 12.23
N LYS A 239 -36.45 12.65 12.50
CA LYS A 239 -35.38 12.35 11.54
C LYS A 239 -35.13 10.85 11.46
N ILE A 240 -35.06 10.35 10.23
CA ILE A 240 -34.74 8.96 9.94
C ILE A 240 -33.24 8.84 9.64
N TYR A 241 -32.57 7.94 10.36
CA TYR A 241 -31.19 7.55 10.13
C TYR A 241 -31.13 6.21 9.41
N ASN A 242 -30.34 6.13 8.33
CA ASN A 242 -30.02 4.89 7.65
C ASN A 242 -28.66 4.39 8.16
N MET A 243 -28.66 3.29 8.91
CA MET A 243 -27.47 2.73 9.54
C MET A 243 -27.10 1.41 8.86
N ALA A 244 -25.85 1.31 8.41
CA ALA A 244 -25.34 0.10 7.78
C ALA A 244 -24.85 -0.89 8.84
N ILE A 245 -25.32 -2.13 8.76
CA ILE A 245 -24.91 -3.23 9.63
C ILE A 245 -24.12 -4.23 8.81
N VAL A 246 -22.85 -4.37 9.14
CA VAL A 246 -21.90 -5.29 8.49
C VAL A 246 -21.08 -6.00 9.59
N PRO A 247 -21.13 -7.34 9.68
CA PRO A 247 -21.90 -8.25 8.84
C PRO A 247 -23.41 -8.21 9.14
N LYS A 248 -24.22 -8.52 8.12
CA LYS A 248 -25.67 -8.72 8.19
C LYS A 248 -26.06 -9.63 9.34
N GLU A 249 -27.21 -9.35 9.92
CA GLU A 249 -27.74 -10.07 11.06
C GLU A 249 -28.17 -11.49 10.66
N ASN A 250 -27.86 -12.46 11.51
CA ASN A 250 -28.24 -13.84 11.33
C ASN A 250 -29.54 -14.17 12.08
N PRO A 251 -30.28 -15.22 11.69
CA PRO A 251 -31.41 -15.69 12.47
C PRO A 251 -31.01 -16.00 13.93
N GLY A 252 -31.62 -15.31 14.88
CA GLY A 252 -31.34 -15.43 16.31
C GLY A 252 -30.51 -14.28 16.91
N ASP A 253 -29.92 -13.41 16.10
CA ASP A 253 -29.29 -12.18 16.59
C ASP A 253 -30.34 -11.26 17.23
N ILE A 254 -29.94 -10.52 18.27
CA ILE A 254 -30.82 -9.59 19.00
C ILE A 254 -30.33 -8.16 18.77
N GLU A 255 -31.16 -7.34 18.13
CA GLU A 255 -30.91 -5.92 17.91
C GLU A 255 -31.45 -5.08 19.07
N THR A 256 -30.63 -4.20 19.63
CA THR A 256 -31.03 -3.19 20.63
C THR A 256 -30.72 -1.80 20.10
N VAL A 257 -31.72 -0.92 20.04
CA VAL A 257 -31.52 0.49 19.69
C VAL A 257 -31.36 1.30 20.97
N SER A 258 -30.31 2.11 21.05
CA SER A 258 -30.04 3.02 22.16
C SER A 258 -29.79 4.43 21.64
N PHE A 259 -30.26 5.42 22.41
CA PHE A 259 -30.05 6.83 22.11
C PHE A 259 -29.31 7.46 23.28
N TYR A 260 -28.19 8.09 22.99
CA TYR A 260 -27.39 8.85 23.94
C TYR A 260 -27.28 10.29 23.47
N GLY A 261 -26.95 11.18 24.39
CA GLY A 261 -26.60 12.54 24.04
C GLY A 261 -26.57 13.46 25.24
N SER A 262 -26.08 14.67 25.00
CA SER A 262 -26.04 15.72 26.00
C SER A 262 -26.20 17.07 25.33
N TYR A 263 -26.62 18.05 26.14
CA TYR A 263 -26.47 19.44 25.77
C TYR A 263 -24.97 19.78 25.73
N LYS A 264 -24.59 20.58 24.75
CA LYS A 264 -23.24 21.12 24.61
C LYS A 264 -23.26 22.55 25.15
N GLU A 265 -22.35 22.84 26.07
CA GLU A 265 -22.09 24.20 26.58
C GLU A 265 -21.67 25.15 25.44
#